data_AF-A0A960WWF0-F1
#
_entry.id   AF-A0A960WWF0-F1
#
_cell.length_a   1.000
_cell.length_b   1.000
_cell.length_c   1.000
_cell.angle_alpha   90.00
_cell.angle_beta   90.00
_cell.angle_gamma   90.00
#
_symmetry.space_group_name_H-M   'P 1'
#
loop_
_entity.id
_entity.type
_entity.pdbx_description
1 polymer ?
#
loop_
_entity_poly.entity_id
_entity_poly.type
_entity_poly.pdbx_seq_one_letter_code
_entity_poly.pdbx_strand_id
1 'polypeptide(L)'
;MAEENPSKDLPWAFHPLREQPLPEVKNTTWAKNRIDHFILAELEKNGLSPAPEADPRTLARRMSFDLIGLPPAAKIGGSPPTPIDYQSLIDELLASPHYGERWARHWLDLARYADVTESWSDAKSPAWLYRDWVIAAFNRDLSYDRFVIHQLANDLLPDSHPEDNAALGFIGLSPSYWKELQLPPEIISVTVAEEWEERMDAFGRTFLGLTL
;
A
#
# COMPACT_ATOMS: atom_id res chain seq x y z
N MET A 1 17.91 27.08 -28.84
CA MET A 1 17.77 25.83 -28.05
C MET A 1 16.34 25.42 -28.22
N ALA A 2 16.08 24.34 -28.95
CA ALA A 2 14.72 23.81 -29.08
C ALA A 2 14.33 23.25 -27.70
N GLU A 3 13.15 23.63 -27.21
CA GLU A 3 12.49 22.92 -26.12
C GLU A 3 12.21 21.50 -26.62
N GLU A 4 13.12 20.58 -26.30
CA GLU A 4 12.83 19.16 -26.33
C GLU A 4 11.63 18.97 -25.40
N ASN A 5 10.48 18.61 -25.97
CA ASN A 5 9.29 18.29 -25.21
C ASN A 5 9.39 16.80 -24.88
N PRO A 6 9.91 16.40 -23.70
CA PRO A 6 10.20 15.00 -23.37
C PRO A 6 8.93 14.13 -23.32
N SER A 7 7.75 14.72 -23.47
CA SER A 7 6.47 14.05 -23.29
C SER A 7 6.03 13.17 -24.47
N LYS A 8 6.69 13.20 -25.64
CA LYS A 8 6.17 12.49 -26.83
C LYS A 8 6.48 10.99 -26.88
N ASP A 9 7.51 10.53 -26.16
CA ASP A 9 7.99 9.15 -26.23
C ASP A 9 7.82 8.37 -24.91
N LEU A 10 7.10 8.91 -23.92
CA LEU A 10 6.85 8.21 -22.66
C LEU A 10 5.78 7.12 -22.81
N PRO A 11 5.87 5.99 -22.08
CA PRO A 11 4.79 5.02 -21.99
C PRO A 11 3.48 5.65 -21.50
N TRP A 12 2.34 5.07 -21.90
CA TRP A 12 1.00 5.59 -21.59
C TRP A 12 0.77 5.94 -20.11
N ALA A 13 1.39 5.21 -19.19
CA ALA A 13 1.26 5.38 -17.73
C ALA A 13 1.83 6.71 -17.21
N PHE A 14 2.72 7.37 -17.96
CA PHE A 14 3.31 8.66 -17.57
C PHE A 14 2.60 9.86 -18.19
N HIS A 15 1.56 9.62 -18.99
CA HIS A 15 0.73 10.71 -19.50
C HIS A 15 -0.30 11.13 -18.44
N PRO A 16 -0.61 12.44 -18.35
CA PRO A 16 -1.64 12.91 -17.43
C PRO A 16 -2.99 12.24 -17.74
N LEU A 17 -3.65 11.77 -16.69
CA LEU A 17 -4.97 11.16 -16.79
C LEU A 17 -5.97 12.20 -17.32
N ARG A 18 -6.74 11.81 -18.32
CA ARG A 18 -7.83 12.61 -18.88
C ARG A 18 -9.15 11.93 -18.60
N GLU A 19 -10.09 12.72 -18.11
CA GLU A 19 -11.45 12.27 -17.89
C GLU A 19 -12.06 11.79 -19.21
N GLN A 20 -12.53 10.54 -19.22
CA GLN A 20 -13.21 9.96 -20.38
C GLN A 20 -14.72 10.24 -20.31
N PRO A 21 -15.38 10.44 -21.47
CA PRO A 21 -16.84 10.54 -21.51
C PRO A 21 -17.45 9.24 -21.00
N LEU A 22 -18.59 9.34 -20.31
CA LEU A 22 -19.32 8.18 -19.82
C LEU A 22 -19.92 7.41 -21.00
N PRO A 23 -19.78 6.08 -21.04
CA PRO A 23 -20.43 5.28 -22.07
C PRO A 23 -21.94 5.28 -21.89
N GLU A 24 -22.66 5.21 -23.01
CA GLU A 24 -24.10 5.02 -23.00
C GLU A 24 -24.45 3.61 -22.50
N VAL A 25 -25.38 3.54 -21.56
CA VAL A 25 -25.86 2.28 -20.95
C VAL A 25 -27.38 2.25 -21.02
N LYS A 26 -27.96 1.07 -21.16
CA LYS A 26 -29.41 0.87 -21.22
C LYS A 26 -30.02 0.98 -19.83
N ASN A 27 -29.39 0.39 -18.82
CA ASN A 27 -29.88 0.46 -17.44
C ASN A 27 -29.25 1.61 -16.64
N THR A 28 -29.78 2.81 -16.81
CA THR A 28 -29.32 4.02 -16.11
C THR A 28 -29.63 4.03 -14.61
N THR A 29 -30.49 3.12 -14.11
CA THR A 29 -30.85 3.06 -12.68
C THR A 29 -29.88 2.23 -11.85
N TRP A 30 -29.15 1.31 -12.48
CA TRP A 30 -28.15 0.48 -11.79
C TRP A 30 -26.83 1.22 -11.59
N ALA A 31 -26.39 2.00 -12.59
CA ALA A 31 -25.15 2.76 -12.50
C ALA A 31 -25.31 3.94 -11.53
N LYS A 32 -24.60 3.89 -10.40
CA LYS A 32 -24.64 4.94 -9.36
C LYS A 32 -23.42 5.86 -9.44
N ASN A 33 -22.27 5.30 -9.80
CA ASN A 33 -20.99 5.98 -9.90
C ASN A 33 -20.46 5.96 -11.34
N ARG A 34 -19.50 6.83 -11.65
CA ARG A 34 -18.85 6.89 -12.97
C ARG A 34 -18.30 5.54 -13.42
N ILE A 35 -17.67 4.79 -12.52
CA ILE A 35 -17.08 3.48 -12.85
C ILE A 35 -18.15 2.44 -13.21
N ASP A 36 -19.35 2.55 -12.62
CA ASP A 36 -20.46 1.63 -12.88
C ASP A 36 -20.91 1.73 -14.34
N HIS A 37 -20.85 2.91 -14.95
CA HIS A 37 -21.15 3.07 -16.39
C HIS A 37 -20.19 2.27 -17.26
N PHE A 38 -18.89 2.29 -16.98
CA PHE A 38 -17.90 1.54 -17.74
C PHE A 38 -18.07 0.03 -17.56
N ILE A 39 -18.34 -0.43 -16.34
CA ILE A 39 -18.60 -1.84 -16.04
C ILE A 39 -19.88 -2.29 -16.75
N LEU A 40 -20.97 -1.54 -16.61
CA LEU A 40 -22.27 -1.89 -17.18
C LEU A 40 -22.23 -1.87 -18.72
N ALA A 41 -21.54 -0.90 -19.33
CA ALA A 41 -21.39 -0.84 -20.78
C ALA A 41 -20.72 -2.12 -21.32
N GLU A 42 -19.67 -2.61 -20.68
CA GLU A 42 -19.03 -3.85 -21.10
C GLU A 42 -19.91 -5.08 -20.81
N LEU A 43 -20.64 -5.13 -19.69
CA LEU A 43 -21.62 -6.19 -19.43
C LEU A 43 -22.71 -6.24 -20.50
N GLU A 44 -23.35 -5.11 -20.80
CA GLU A 44 -24.44 -5.01 -21.79
C GLU A 44 -23.97 -5.37 -23.20
N LYS A 45 -22.76 -4.93 -23.58
CA LYS A 45 -22.12 -5.29 -24.86
C LYS A 45 -21.92 -6.80 -24.99
N ASN A 46 -21.60 -7.48 -23.89
CA ASN A 46 -21.43 -8.94 -23.84
C ASN A 46 -22.76 -9.68 -23.57
N GLY A 47 -23.90 -8.99 -23.53
CA GLY A 47 -25.21 -9.60 -23.23
C GLY A 47 -25.36 -10.11 -21.80
N LEU A 48 -24.52 -9.64 -20.88
CA LEU A 48 -24.54 -9.98 -19.47
C LEU A 48 -25.35 -8.95 -18.67
N SER A 49 -25.87 -9.39 -17.52
CA SER A 49 -26.52 -8.52 -16.55
C SER A 49 -25.73 -8.53 -15.23
N PRO A 50 -25.73 -7.43 -14.47
CA PRO A 50 -25.14 -7.41 -13.14
C PRO A 50 -25.70 -8.51 -12.24
N ALA A 51 -24.85 -9.05 -11.36
CA ALA A 51 -25.28 -9.99 -10.34
C ALA A 51 -26.22 -9.30 -9.34
N PRO A 52 -27.18 -10.03 -8.73
CA PRO A 52 -27.98 -9.50 -7.64
C PRO A 52 -27.10 -9.11 -6.45
N GLU A 53 -27.57 -8.14 -5.67
CA GLU A 53 -26.89 -7.71 -4.45
C GLU A 53 -26.80 -8.87 -3.44
N ALA A 54 -25.64 -9.01 -2.80
CA ALA A 54 -25.43 -10.04 -1.80
C ALA A 54 -26.26 -9.72 -0.54
N ASP A 55 -26.64 -10.76 0.21
CA ASP A 55 -27.38 -10.56 1.46
C ASP A 55 -26.54 -9.77 2.50
N PRO A 56 -27.18 -9.04 3.44
CA PRO A 56 -26.47 -8.17 4.38
C PRO A 56 -25.41 -8.89 5.21
N ARG A 57 -25.63 -10.16 5.56
CA ARG A 57 -24.68 -10.95 6.35
C ARG A 57 -23.44 -11.28 5.52
N THR A 58 -23.61 -11.60 4.25
CA THR A 58 -22.50 -11.81 3.30
C THR A 58 -21.69 -10.53 3.13
N LEU A 59 -22.34 -9.38 2.98
CA LEU A 59 -21.64 -8.08 2.86
C LEU A 59 -20.87 -7.72 4.12
N ALA A 60 -21.48 -7.83 5.30
CA ALA A 60 -20.79 -7.58 6.58
C ALA A 60 -19.58 -8.50 6.78
N ARG A 61 -19.71 -9.79 6.42
CA ARG A 61 -18.59 -10.75 6.47
C ARG A 61 -17.44 -10.32 5.55
N ARG A 62 -17.74 -9.93 4.31
CA ARG A 62 -16.73 -9.45 3.37
C ARG A 62 -16.02 -8.21 3.91
N MET A 63 -16.78 -7.22 4.37
CA MET A 63 -16.22 -5.99 4.96
C MET A 63 -15.26 -6.28 6.12
N SER A 64 -15.61 -7.16 7.06
CA SER A 64 -14.69 -7.49 8.16
C SER A 64 -13.42 -8.20 7.67
N PHE A 65 -13.52 -9.18 6.76
CA PHE A 65 -12.31 -9.83 6.25
C PHE A 65 -11.44 -8.90 5.40
N ASP A 66 -12.06 -8.03 4.61
CA ASP A 66 -11.36 -7.11 3.73
C ASP A 66 -10.64 -6.03 4.54
N LEU A 67 -11.34 -5.40 5.50
CA LEU A 67 -10.80 -4.26 6.27
C LEU A 67 -9.89 -4.68 7.42
N ILE A 68 -10.24 -5.73 8.16
CA ILE A 68 -9.51 -6.12 9.38
C ILE A 68 -8.99 -7.56 9.37
N GLY A 69 -9.26 -8.35 8.33
CA GLY A 69 -8.77 -9.73 8.21
C GLY A 69 -9.44 -10.75 9.15
N LEU A 70 -10.45 -10.34 9.92
CA LEU A 70 -11.09 -11.14 10.95
C LEU A 70 -12.58 -11.37 10.64
N PRO A 71 -13.18 -12.46 11.13
CA PRO A 71 -14.62 -12.64 11.03
C PRO A 71 -15.37 -11.53 11.79
N PRO A 72 -16.58 -11.17 11.37
CA PRO A 72 -17.39 -10.17 12.07
C PRO A 72 -17.70 -10.64 13.50
N ALA A 73 -17.84 -9.69 14.43
CA ALA A 73 -18.16 -9.98 15.83
C ALA A 73 -19.44 -10.84 15.93
N ALA A 74 -19.50 -11.74 16.92
CA ALA A 74 -20.59 -12.71 17.06
C ALA A 74 -22.01 -12.08 17.09
N LYS A 75 -22.13 -10.81 17.53
CA LYS A 75 -23.38 -10.03 17.50
C LYS A 75 -23.92 -9.78 16.10
N ILE A 76 -23.06 -9.73 15.08
CA ILE A 76 -23.41 -9.56 13.66
C ILE A 76 -23.66 -10.94 13.00
N GLY A 77 -23.24 -12.03 13.66
CA GLY A 77 -23.28 -13.39 13.14
C GLY A 77 -24.56 -14.20 13.39
N GLY A 78 -25.45 -13.75 14.29
CA GLY A 78 -26.63 -14.51 14.73
C GLY A 78 -27.97 -13.76 14.65
N SER A 79 -28.90 -14.29 13.84
CA SER A 79 -30.34 -13.94 13.70
C SER A 79 -30.72 -12.66 12.90
N PRO A 80 -31.95 -12.57 12.32
CA PRO A 80 -32.26 -11.91 11.04
C PRO A 80 -32.48 -10.37 11.12
N PRO A 81 -32.61 -9.65 9.99
CA PRO A 81 -31.86 -8.44 9.70
C PRO A 81 -32.43 -7.25 10.47
N THR A 82 -31.68 -6.78 11.45
CA THR A 82 -31.65 -5.33 11.66
C THR A 82 -31.09 -4.72 10.37
N PRO A 83 -31.62 -3.60 9.86
CA PRO A 83 -30.95 -2.88 8.79
C PRO A 83 -29.48 -2.68 9.19
N ILE A 84 -28.56 -3.30 8.47
CA ILE A 84 -27.14 -3.07 8.70
C ILE A 84 -26.85 -1.69 8.13
N ASP A 85 -26.53 -0.75 9.01
CA ASP A 85 -25.94 0.50 8.59
C ASP A 85 -24.48 0.24 8.21
N TYR A 86 -24.24 0.12 6.91
CA TYR A 86 -22.91 -0.13 6.38
C TYR A 86 -21.94 1.00 6.69
N GLN A 87 -22.40 2.24 6.79
CA GLN A 87 -21.52 3.36 7.09
C GLN A 87 -20.98 3.23 8.52
N SER A 88 -21.88 3.06 9.50
CA SER A 88 -21.48 2.83 10.89
C SER A 88 -20.59 1.59 11.05
N LEU A 89 -20.87 0.50 10.33
CA LEU A 89 -20.03 -0.70 10.36
C LEU A 89 -18.63 -0.44 9.78
N ILE A 90 -18.53 0.29 8.66
CA ILE A 90 -17.23 0.64 8.06
C ILE A 90 -16.44 1.52 9.02
N ASP A 91 -17.07 2.53 9.61
CA ASP A 91 -16.43 3.42 10.58
C ASP A 91 -15.91 2.64 11.80
N GLU A 92 -16.68 1.68 12.32
CA GLU A 92 -16.24 0.77 13.39
C GLU A 92 -15.03 -0.08 12.98
N LEU A 93 -15.05 -0.63 11.76
CA LEU A 93 -13.97 -1.48 11.25
C LEU A 93 -12.69 -0.68 10.97
N LEU A 94 -12.79 0.54 10.45
CA LEU A 94 -11.67 1.44 10.22
C LEU A 94 -11.05 1.93 11.54
N ALA A 95 -11.86 2.11 12.58
CA ALA A 95 -11.38 2.50 13.92
C ALA A 95 -10.75 1.33 14.71
N SER A 96 -10.87 0.09 14.22
CA SER A 96 -10.31 -1.09 14.86
C SER A 96 -8.78 -1.11 14.74
N PRO A 97 -8.01 -1.44 15.80
CA PRO A 97 -6.55 -1.57 15.69
C PRO A 97 -6.11 -2.64 14.69
N HIS A 98 -6.98 -3.63 14.42
CA HIS A 98 -6.77 -4.68 13.44
C HIS A 98 -6.76 -4.17 11.99
N TYR A 99 -7.28 -2.97 11.73
CA TYR A 99 -7.19 -2.33 10.42
C TYR A 99 -5.72 -2.09 10.05
N GLY A 100 -4.96 -1.43 10.92
CA GLY A 100 -3.53 -1.19 10.74
C GLY A 100 -2.74 -2.50 10.65
N GLU A 101 -3.05 -3.51 11.45
CA GLU A 101 -2.40 -4.83 11.36
C GLU A 101 -2.63 -5.49 9.98
N ARG A 102 -3.87 -5.42 9.47
CA ARG A 102 -4.25 -5.98 8.18
C ARG A 102 -3.55 -5.29 7.02
N TRP A 103 -3.57 -3.96 7.00
CA TRP A 103 -3.03 -3.17 5.89
C TRP A 103 -1.51 -3.02 5.95
N ALA A 104 -0.93 -2.92 7.15
CA ALA A 104 0.52 -2.91 7.32
C ALA A 104 1.17 -4.16 6.75
N ARG A 105 0.54 -5.34 6.86
CA ARG A 105 1.06 -6.57 6.24
C ARG A 105 1.35 -6.38 4.74
N HIS A 106 0.41 -5.77 4.01
CA HIS A 106 0.58 -5.53 2.58
C HIS A 106 1.72 -4.55 2.29
N TRP A 107 1.89 -3.54 3.14
CA TRP A 107 3.01 -2.61 3.04
C TRP A 107 4.36 -3.27 3.36
N LEU A 108 4.40 -4.11 4.40
CA LEU A 108 5.62 -4.77 4.86
C LEU A 108 6.16 -5.76 3.83
N ASP A 109 5.28 -6.37 3.03
CA ASP A 109 5.68 -7.16 1.86
C ASP A 109 6.45 -6.30 0.83
N LEU A 110 6.02 -5.05 0.58
CA LEU A 110 6.70 -4.12 -0.31
C LEU A 110 8.02 -3.59 0.27
N ALA A 111 8.04 -3.33 1.58
CA ALA A 111 9.22 -2.90 2.32
C ALA A 111 10.25 -4.02 2.56
N ARG A 112 10.01 -5.24 2.03
CA ARG A 112 10.88 -6.42 2.21
C ARG A 112 11.19 -6.72 3.67
N TYR A 113 10.19 -6.51 4.54
CA TYR A 113 10.35 -6.67 5.96
C TYR A 113 10.60 -8.14 6.34
N ALA A 114 11.60 -8.36 7.19
CA ALA A 114 11.82 -9.61 7.90
C ALA A 114 12.08 -9.29 9.38
N ASP A 115 11.45 -10.05 10.29
CA ASP A 115 11.61 -9.81 11.73
C ASP A 115 13.00 -10.23 12.24
N VAL A 116 13.62 -11.18 11.52
CA VAL A 116 14.96 -11.68 11.79
C VAL A 116 15.73 -11.64 10.48
N THR A 117 16.90 -10.98 10.50
CA THR A 117 17.83 -10.99 9.37
C THR A 117 18.62 -12.29 9.35
N GLU A 118 19.18 -12.60 8.18
CA GLU A 118 20.02 -13.78 8.00
C GLU A 118 21.20 -13.80 8.98
N SER A 119 21.67 -15.00 9.34
CA SER A 119 22.71 -15.21 10.37
C SER A 119 24.07 -14.59 10.06
N TRP A 120 24.32 -14.23 8.80
CA TRP A 120 25.53 -13.58 8.31
C TRP A 120 25.41 -12.04 8.27
N SER A 121 24.23 -11.49 8.52
CA SER A 121 23.99 -10.05 8.62
C SER A 121 24.22 -9.58 10.05
N ASP A 122 25.07 -8.56 10.21
CA ASP A 122 25.32 -7.89 11.49
C ASP A 122 24.23 -6.86 11.85
N ALA A 123 23.12 -6.79 11.09
CA ALA A 123 22.01 -5.90 11.37
C ALA A 123 21.36 -6.25 12.72
N LYS A 124 21.70 -5.48 13.76
CA LYS A 124 21.18 -5.64 15.13
C LYS A 124 19.96 -4.75 15.42
N SER A 125 19.50 -3.99 14.45
CA SER A 125 18.38 -3.07 14.63
C SER A 125 17.08 -3.85 14.82
N PRO A 126 16.26 -3.54 15.85
CA PRO A 126 14.99 -4.21 16.07
C PRO A 126 13.99 -3.87 14.95
N ALA A 127 13.95 -4.72 13.91
CA ALA A 127 13.10 -4.53 12.72
C ALA A 127 11.62 -4.34 13.09
N TRP A 128 11.15 -5.00 14.14
CA TRP A 128 9.79 -4.87 14.64
C TRP A 128 9.38 -3.42 15.01
N LEU A 129 10.32 -2.51 15.31
CA LEU A 129 9.99 -1.10 15.52
C LEU A 129 9.41 -0.46 14.25
N TYR A 130 9.95 -0.81 13.07
CA TYR A 130 9.43 -0.35 11.80
C TYR A 130 8.05 -0.94 11.53
N ARG A 131 7.86 -2.25 11.79
CA ARG A 131 6.54 -2.91 11.68
C ARG A 131 5.50 -2.18 12.53
N ASP A 132 5.81 -1.96 13.80
CA ASP A 132 4.89 -1.34 14.74
C ASP A 132 4.59 0.12 14.35
N TRP A 133 5.58 0.84 13.82
CA TRP A 133 5.38 2.18 13.26
C TRP A 133 4.44 2.17 12.05
N VAL A 134 4.61 1.25 11.09
CA VAL A 134 3.72 1.13 9.93
C VAL A 134 2.28 0.83 10.37
N ILE A 135 2.10 -0.10 11.32
CA ILE A 135 0.77 -0.41 11.90
C ILE A 135 0.15 0.84 12.52
N ALA A 136 0.92 1.58 13.32
CA ALA A 136 0.46 2.81 13.94
C ALA A 136 0.13 3.90 12.91
N ALA A 137 0.91 4.02 11.83
CA ALA A 137 0.70 4.98 10.75
C ALA A 137 -0.64 4.75 10.03
N PHE A 138 -0.99 3.48 9.75
CA PHE A 138 -2.31 3.15 9.19
C PHE A 138 -3.44 3.44 10.18
N ASN A 139 -3.29 3.05 11.45
CA ASN A 139 -4.35 3.24 12.46
C ASN A 139 -4.62 4.72 12.81
N ARG A 140 -3.62 5.60 12.64
CA ARG A 140 -3.79 7.05 12.84
C ARG A 140 -4.17 7.81 11.57
N ASP A 141 -4.46 7.10 10.48
CA ASP A 141 -4.80 7.65 9.16
C ASP A 141 -3.76 8.68 8.68
N LEU A 142 -2.47 8.32 8.76
CA LEU A 142 -1.40 9.19 8.31
C LEU A 142 -1.51 9.41 6.80
N SER A 143 -1.53 10.68 6.38
CA SER A 143 -1.64 11.01 4.96
C SER A 143 -0.48 10.40 4.16
N TYR A 144 -0.79 9.91 2.96
CA TYR A 144 0.18 9.16 2.15
C TYR A 144 1.46 9.95 1.86
N ASP A 145 1.35 11.26 1.61
CA ASP A 145 2.50 12.14 1.39
C ASP A 145 3.42 12.18 2.62
N ARG A 146 2.86 12.31 3.84
CA ARG A 146 3.65 12.27 5.07
C ARG A 146 4.20 10.88 5.32
N PHE A 147 3.42 9.83 5.11
CA PHE A 147 3.87 8.45 5.24
C PHE A 147 5.10 8.15 4.38
N VAL A 148 5.11 8.64 3.13
CA VAL A 148 6.28 8.52 2.23
C VAL A 148 7.47 9.33 2.78
N ILE A 149 7.25 10.60 3.14
CA ILE A 149 8.34 11.47 3.61
C ILE A 149 9.00 10.95 4.88
N HIS A 150 8.22 10.49 5.87
CA HIS A 150 8.77 9.92 7.10
C HIS A 150 9.69 8.72 6.81
N GLN A 151 9.37 7.89 5.82
CA GLN A 151 10.19 6.72 5.49
C GLN A 151 11.51 7.05 4.80
N LEU A 152 11.60 8.21 4.14
CA LEU A 152 12.78 8.61 3.37
C LEU A 152 13.66 9.64 4.09
N ALA A 153 13.06 10.50 4.90
CA ALA A 153 13.71 11.71 5.38
C ALA A 153 13.13 12.23 6.71
N ASN A 154 12.62 11.36 7.59
CA ASN A 154 12.12 11.78 8.90
C ASN A 154 13.14 12.60 9.68
N ASP A 155 14.41 12.21 9.66
CA ASP A 155 15.52 12.90 10.34
C ASP A 155 15.80 14.32 9.80
N LEU A 156 15.31 14.63 8.60
CA LEU A 156 15.44 15.95 7.98
C LEU A 156 14.19 16.82 8.15
N LEU A 157 13.11 16.28 8.72
CA LEU A 157 11.88 17.04 8.96
C LEU A 157 12.05 17.98 10.16
N PRO A 158 11.70 19.28 10.02
CA PRO A 158 11.78 20.24 11.12
C PRO A 158 10.78 19.95 12.24
N ASP A 159 9.69 19.25 11.92
CA ASP A 159 8.63 18.80 12.82
C ASP A 159 8.78 17.33 13.23
N SER A 160 9.95 16.70 13.02
CA SER A 160 10.16 15.30 13.36
C SER A 160 10.06 15.02 14.86
N HIS A 161 9.30 13.98 15.20
CA HIS A 161 9.26 13.44 16.55
C HIS A 161 10.11 12.16 16.65
N PRO A 162 10.82 11.92 17.77
CA PRO A 162 11.64 10.71 17.92
C PRO A 162 10.89 9.40 17.72
N GLU A 163 9.57 9.38 17.94
CA GLU A 163 8.73 8.19 17.72
C GLU A 163 8.59 7.80 16.24
N ASP A 164 8.78 8.75 15.32
CA ASP A 164 8.74 8.50 13.88
C ASP A 164 10.10 8.10 13.30
N ASN A 165 11.17 8.05 14.11
CA ASN A 165 12.49 7.59 13.64
C ASN A 165 12.44 6.14 13.14
N ALA A 166 11.51 5.34 13.68
CA ALA A 166 11.28 3.98 13.21
C ALA A 166 10.90 3.94 11.72
N ALA A 167 10.28 5.00 11.16
CA ALA A 167 9.91 5.09 9.76
C ALA A 167 11.10 4.95 8.80
N LEU A 168 12.27 5.46 9.18
CA LEU A 168 13.52 5.34 8.42
C LEU A 168 13.97 3.88 8.25
N GLY A 169 13.33 2.95 8.96
CA GLY A 169 13.44 1.52 8.76
C GLY A 169 13.18 1.09 7.30
N PHE A 170 12.40 1.81 6.49
CA PHE A 170 12.22 1.45 5.08
C PHE A 170 13.57 1.29 4.33
N ILE A 171 14.50 2.23 4.54
CA ILE A 171 15.87 2.17 3.99
C ILE A 171 16.81 1.36 4.89
N GLY A 172 16.56 1.40 6.20
CA GLY A 172 17.39 0.75 7.21
C GLY A 172 17.26 -0.78 7.28
N LEU A 173 16.17 -1.34 6.76
CA LEU A 173 15.94 -2.79 6.67
C LEU A 173 16.72 -3.46 5.54
N SER A 174 17.22 -2.68 4.58
CA SER A 174 18.03 -3.22 3.49
C SER A 174 19.30 -3.90 4.02
N PRO A 175 19.77 -4.97 3.37
CA PRO A 175 20.99 -5.67 3.76
C PRO A 175 22.18 -4.72 3.97
N SER A 176 22.94 -5.00 5.02
CA SER A 176 24.26 -4.43 5.24
C SER A 176 25.27 -5.56 5.21
N TYR A 177 26.19 -5.52 4.26
CA TYR A 177 27.24 -6.51 4.11
C TYR A 177 28.47 -6.07 4.92
N TRP A 178 29.15 -7.07 5.48
CA TRP A 178 30.44 -6.87 6.14
C TRP A 178 31.49 -6.42 5.12
N LYS A 179 32.03 -5.22 5.31
CA LYS A 179 33.15 -4.71 4.50
C LYS A 179 34.45 -5.09 5.17
N GLU A 180 35.00 -6.24 4.81
CA GLU A 180 36.33 -6.63 5.29
C GLU A 180 37.39 -5.69 4.69
N LEU A 181 37.94 -4.81 5.52
CA LEU A 181 38.89 -3.76 5.11
C LEU A 181 40.20 -4.30 4.51
N GLN A 182 40.44 -5.62 4.62
CA GLN A 182 41.60 -6.28 4.01
C GLN A 182 41.36 -6.72 2.56
N LEU A 183 40.11 -6.69 2.09
CA LEU A 183 39.79 -7.01 0.71
C LEU A 183 40.31 -5.93 -0.25
N PRO A 184 40.60 -6.29 -1.51
CA PRO A 184 40.90 -5.32 -2.55
C PRO A 184 39.82 -4.23 -2.65
N PRO A 185 40.19 -2.95 -2.86
CA PRO A 185 39.23 -1.85 -2.96
C PRO A 185 38.13 -2.08 -3.99
N GLU A 186 38.42 -2.79 -5.08
CA GLU A 186 37.46 -3.13 -6.13
C GLU A 186 36.32 -3.99 -5.57
N ILE A 187 36.62 -4.98 -4.72
CA ILE A 187 35.61 -5.85 -4.11
C ILE A 187 34.74 -5.03 -3.14
N ILE A 188 35.36 -4.20 -2.30
CA ILE A 188 34.63 -3.35 -1.35
C ILE A 188 33.70 -2.39 -2.12
N SER A 189 34.17 -1.84 -3.24
CA SER A 189 33.36 -0.93 -4.07
C SER A 189 32.14 -1.61 -4.68
N VAL A 190 32.27 -2.86 -5.15
CA VAL A 190 31.16 -3.65 -5.68
C VAL A 190 30.14 -3.94 -4.59
N THR A 191 30.58 -4.39 -3.41
CA THR A 191 29.67 -4.66 -2.28
C THR A 191 28.89 -3.41 -1.87
N VAL A 192 29.52 -2.24 -1.82
CA VAL A 192 28.83 -0.98 -1.52
C VAL A 192 27.83 -0.63 -2.63
N ALA A 193 28.17 -0.88 -3.90
CA ALA A 193 27.25 -0.64 -5.02
C ALA A 193 26.00 -1.53 -4.93
N GLU A 194 26.15 -2.83 -4.64
CA GLU A 194 25.05 -3.78 -4.46
C GLU A 194 24.11 -3.35 -3.31
N GLU A 195 24.65 -2.87 -2.18
CA GLU A 195 23.83 -2.34 -1.09
C GLU A 195 23.00 -1.12 -1.47
N TRP A 196 23.53 -0.25 -2.33
CA TRP A 196 22.80 0.93 -2.81
C TRP A 196 21.79 0.58 -3.89
N GLU A 197 22.14 -0.35 -4.79
CA GLU A 197 21.23 -0.91 -5.79
C GLU A 197 19.98 -1.48 -5.12
N GLU A 198 20.13 -2.31 -4.08
CA GLU A 198 19.01 -2.93 -3.38
C GLU A 198 18.05 -1.88 -2.79
N ARG A 199 18.58 -0.77 -2.25
CA ARG A 199 17.77 0.36 -1.75
C ARG A 199 17.04 1.09 -2.88
N MET A 200 17.71 1.32 -4.00
CA MET A 200 17.13 1.97 -5.17
C MET A 200 16.06 1.11 -5.83
N ASP A 201 16.26 -0.21 -5.92
CA ASP A 201 15.28 -1.15 -6.46
C ASP A 201 14.05 -1.27 -5.54
N ALA A 202 14.25 -1.36 -4.22
CA ALA A 202 13.14 -1.34 -3.26
C ALA A 202 12.31 -0.05 -3.37
N PHE A 203 12.96 1.11 -3.46
CA PHE A 203 12.29 2.40 -3.65
C PHE A 203 11.55 2.47 -5.00
N GLY A 204 12.25 2.16 -6.09
CA GLY A 204 11.70 2.23 -7.46
C GLY A 204 10.46 1.36 -7.62
N ARG A 205 10.51 0.12 -7.13
CA ARG A 205 9.36 -0.80 -7.23
C ARG A 205 8.21 -0.41 -6.32
N THR A 206 8.51 -0.01 -5.08
CA THR A 206 7.49 0.26 -4.07
C THR A 206 6.74 1.56 -4.32
N PHE A 207 7.47 2.64 -4.61
CA PHE A 207 6.87 3.96 -4.74
C PHE A 207 6.57 4.35 -6.19
N LEU A 208 7.40 3.93 -7.14
CA LEU A 208 7.25 4.34 -8.55
C LEU A 208 6.60 3.26 -9.42
N GLY A 209 6.58 2.01 -8.96
CA GLY A 209 6.18 0.86 -9.80
C GLY A 209 7.16 0.61 -10.95
N LEU A 210 8.43 1.00 -10.80
CA LEU A 210 9.47 0.90 -11.82
C LEU A 210 10.61 -0.01 -11.37
N THR A 211 11.28 -0.63 -12.34
CA THR A 211 12.60 -1.23 -12.13
C THR A 211 13.63 -0.21 -12.59
N LEU A 212 14.51 0.20 -11.66
CA LEU A 212 15.54 1.22 -11.87
C LEU A 212 16.92 0.58 -12.00
#